data_AF-A0A7S3H4J9-F1
#
_entry.id   AF-A0A7S3H4J9-F1
#
_cell.length_a   1.000
_cell.length_b   1.000
_cell.length_c   1.000
_cell.angle_alpha   90.00
_cell.angle_beta   90.00
_cell.angle_gamma   90.00
#
_symmetry.space_group_name_H-M   'P 1'
#
loop_
_entity.id
_entity.type
_entity.pdbx_description
1 polymer ?
#
loop_
_entity_poly.entity_id
_entity_poly.type
_entity_poly.pdbx_seq_one_letter_code
_entity_poly.pdbx_strand_id
1 'polypeptide(L)'
;PGMLAWSKNYKAELHKLIVKIRGQLPSLVRKVIVALVTTDVHARDIIDELCERQVCDVHDFLWQQQLRYYWESDIDDCMIKHSDAKVLYGYEYMGATSRLVITPLTD
;
A
#
# COMPACT_ATOMS: atom_id res chain seq x y z
N PRO A 1 -20.64 5.30 -5.16
CA PRO A 1 -19.78 4.78 -4.05
C PRO A 1 -18.37 5.39 -4.12
N GLY A 2 -17.91 6.02 -3.04
CA GLY A 2 -16.63 6.75 -3.01
C GLY A 2 -15.40 5.88 -3.28
N MET A 3 -15.40 4.63 -2.81
CA MET A 3 -14.28 3.70 -2.97
C MET A 3 -14.01 3.32 -4.44
N LEU A 4 -15.06 3.12 -5.25
CA LEU A 4 -14.91 2.82 -6.69
C LEU A 4 -14.33 4.01 -7.47
N ALA A 5 -14.79 5.23 -7.16
CA ALA A 5 -14.27 6.44 -7.78
C ALA A 5 -12.78 6.65 -7.41
N TRP A 6 -12.45 6.40 -6.14
CA TRP A 6 -11.08 6.48 -5.65
C TRP A 6 -10.18 5.40 -6.27
N SER A 7 -10.62 4.14 -6.35
CA SER A 7 -9.90 3.04 -7.01
C SER A 7 -9.56 3.37 -8.47
N LYS A 8 -10.52 3.94 -9.21
CA LYS A 8 -10.29 4.38 -10.59
C LYS A 8 -9.18 5.44 -10.69
N ASN A 9 -9.19 6.44 -9.81
CA ASN A 9 -8.16 7.48 -9.78
C ASN A 9 -6.79 6.89 -9.39
N TYR A 10 -6.76 6.01 -8.40
CA TYR A 10 -5.55 5.33 -7.95
C TYR A 10 -4.89 4.52 -9.07
N LYS A 11 -5.67 3.73 -9.82
CA LYS A 11 -5.19 2.99 -11.00
C LYS A 11 -4.62 3.89 -12.08
N ALA A 12 -5.22 5.06 -12.30
CA ALA A 12 -4.72 6.03 -13.28
C ALA A 12 -3.36 6.61 -12.87
N GLU A 13 -3.18 6.97 -11.59
CA GLU A 13 -1.90 7.45 -11.07
C GLU A 13 -0.81 6.36 -11.12
N LEU A 14 -1.15 5.13 -10.73
CA LEU A 14 -0.24 3.99 -10.83
C LEU A 14 0.24 3.76 -12.27
N HIS A 15 -0.67 3.86 -13.25
CA HIS A 15 -0.30 3.74 -14.66
C HIS A 15 0.65 4.87 -15.12
N LYS A 16 0.43 6.11 -14.67
CA LYS A 16 1.36 7.23 -14.95
C LYS A 16 2.76 6.95 -14.41
N LEU A 17 2.86 6.40 -13.19
CA LEU A 17 4.15 6.02 -12.60
C LEU A 17 4.85 4.91 -13.40
N ILE A 18 4.11 3.89 -13.85
CA ILE A 18 4.64 2.81 -14.70
C ILE A 18 5.21 3.38 -16.01
N VAL A 19 4.48 4.29 -16.67
CA VAL A 19 4.95 4.94 -17.90
C VAL A 19 6.21 5.77 -17.62
N LYS A 20 6.24 6.51 -16.51
CA LYS A 20 7.40 7.32 -16.11
C LYS A 20 8.66 6.48 -15.88
N ILE A 21 8.53 5.28 -15.27
CA ILE A 21 9.66 4.37 -15.09
C ILE A 21 10.28 3.96 -16.43
N ARG A 22 9.50 3.83 -17.50
CA ARG A 22 10.03 3.45 -18.83
C ARG A 22 10.90 4.54 -19.49
N GLY A 23 10.84 5.77 -19.00
CA GLY A 23 11.65 6.89 -19.47
C GLY A 23 13.07 6.93 -18.92
N GLN A 24 13.79 8.02 -19.21
CA GLN A 24 15.09 8.27 -18.63
C GLN A 24 14.95 8.82 -17.20
N LEU A 25 15.56 8.11 -16.26
CA LEU A 25 15.59 8.44 -14.84
C LEU A 25 16.96 8.04 -14.28
N PRO A 26 17.51 8.81 -13.32
CA PRO A 26 18.70 8.40 -12.56
C PRO A 26 18.49 7.04 -11.92
N SER A 27 19.56 6.24 -11.83
CA SER A 27 19.51 4.86 -11.33
C SER A 27 18.86 4.75 -9.93
N LEU A 28 19.23 5.63 -9.01
CA LEU A 28 18.65 5.66 -7.65
C LEU A 28 17.15 5.94 -7.68
N VAL A 29 16.73 6.98 -8.42
CA VAL A 29 15.32 7.35 -8.55
C VAL A 29 14.51 6.21 -9.14
N ARG A 30 15.05 5.56 -10.19
CA ARG A 30 14.41 4.39 -10.80
C ARG A 30 14.19 3.27 -9.78
N LYS A 31 15.19 2.93 -8.96
CA LYS A 31 15.06 1.90 -7.92
C LYS A 31 13.98 2.25 -6.89
N VAL A 32 13.94 3.50 -6.44
CA VAL A 32 12.93 3.97 -5.50
C VAL A 32 11.53 3.87 -6.08
N ILE A 33 11.32 4.33 -7.33
CA ILE A 33 9.99 4.27 -7.95
C ILE A 33 9.58 2.82 -8.23
N VAL A 34 10.51 1.94 -8.63
CA VAL A 34 10.20 0.50 -8.79
C VAL A 34 9.73 -0.11 -7.48
N ALA A 35 10.42 0.18 -6.37
CA ALA A 35 10.01 -0.29 -5.05
C ALA A 35 8.61 0.19 -4.66
N LEU A 36 8.31 1.48 -4.90
CA LEU A 36 6.98 2.05 -4.66
C LEU A 36 5.91 1.37 -5.52
N VAL A 37 6.16 1.22 -6.82
CA VAL A 37 5.19 0.60 -7.75
C VAL A 37 4.91 -0.86 -7.39
N THR A 38 5.92 -1.61 -6.91
CA THR A 38 5.70 -2.97 -6.42
C THR A 38 4.72 -2.99 -5.23
N THR A 39 4.87 -2.08 -4.27
CA THR A 39 3.94 -1.96 -3.15
C THR A 39 2.56 -1.48 -3.61
N ASP A 40 2.50 -0.51 -4.52
CA ASP A 40 1.23 0.07 -5.00
C ASP A 40 0.38 -0.93 -5.80
N VAL A 41 1.02 -1.83 -6.56
CA VAL A 41 0.34 -2.91 -7.30
C VAL A 41 -0.34 -3.87 -6.33
N HIS A 42 0.33 -4.24 -5.24
CA HIS A 42 -0.27 -5.08 -4.21
C HIS A 42 -1.45 -4.36 -3.51
N ALA A 43 -1.28 -3.09 -3.15
CA ALA A 43 -2.36 -2.29 -2.57
C ALA A 43 -3.57 -2.19 -3.51
N ARG A 44 -3.36 -2.03 -4.83
CA ARG A 44 -4.43 -2.05 -5.84
C ARG A 44 -5.23 -3.36 -5.77
N ASP A 45 -4.54 -4.49 -5.67
CA ASP A 45 -5.18 -5.81 -5.67
C ASP A 45 -6.06 -5.99 -4.42
N ILE A 46 -5.59 -5.51 -3.25
CA ILE A 46 -6.43 -5.44 -2.03
C ILE A 46 -7.67 -4.56 -2.24
N ILE A 47 -7.50 -3.36 -2.82
CA ILE A 47 -8.61 -2.43 -3.04
C ILE A 47 -9.67 -3.05 -3.96
N ASP A 48 -9.23 -3.75 -5.00
CA ASP A 48 -10.12 -4.45 -5.93
C ASP A 48 -10.88 -5.57 -5.22
N GLU A 49 -10.21 -6.38 -4.39
CA GLU A 49 -10.86 -7.39 -3.56
C GLU A 49 -11.90 -6.78 -2.61
N LEU A 50 -11.55 -5.71 -1.90
CA LEU A 50 -12.49 -5.02 -0.99
C LEU A 50 -13.72 -4.49 -1.76
N CYS A 51 -13.54 -4.01 -2.99
CA CYS A 51 -14.64 -3.55 -3.84
C CYS A 51 -15.53 -4.70 -4.29
N GLU A 52 -14.93 -5.82 -4.75
CA GLU A 52 -15.65 -7.01 -5.21
C GLU A 52 -16.45 -7.66 -4.07
N ARG A 53 -15.88 -7.68 -2.86
CA ARG A 53 -16.49 -8.22 -1.65
C ARG A 53 -17.42 -7.23 -0.95
N GLN A 54 -17.56 -6.03 -1.48
CA GLN A 54 -18.42 -4.95 -0.96
C GLN A 54 -18.16 -4.62 0.51
N VAL A 55 -16.89 -4.66 0.93
CA VAL A 55 -16.49 -4.33 2.29
C VAL A 55 -16.77 -2.85 2.56
N CYS A 56 -17.66 -2.59 3.52
CA CYS A 56 -18.08 -1.23 3.90
C CYS A 56 -17.83 -0.92 5.38
N ASP A 57 -17.32 -1.89 6.14
CA ASP A 57 -17.07 -1.76 7.57
C ASP A 57 -15.57 -1.93 7.87
N VAL A 58 -15.05 -1.06 8.73
CA VAL A 58 -13.69 -1.17 9.24
C VAL A 58 -13.52 -2.36 10.18
N HIS A 59 -14.59 -2.96 10.70
CA HIS A 59 -14.51 -4.18 11.50
C HIS A 59 -14.51 -5.46 10.67
N ASP A 60 -14.65 -5.37 9.34
CA ASP A 60 -14.58 -6.52 8.46
C ASP A 60 -13.19 -7.16 8.49
N PHE A 61 -13.15 -8.49 8.53
CA PHE A 61 -11.90 -9.24 8.56
C PHE A 61 -11.02 -8.95 7.34
N LEU A 62 -11.59 -8.78 6.15
CA LEU A 62 -10.82 -8.48 4.93
C LEU A 62 -10.09 -7.13 5.01
N TRP A 63 -10.65 -6.18 5.76
CA TRP A 63 -9.96 -4.93 6.07
C TRP A 63 -8.95 -5.12 7.21
N GLN A 64 -9.34 -5.84 8.28
CA GLN A 64 -8.52 -6.06 9.47
C GLN A 64 -7.27 -6.91 9.21
N GLN A 65 -7.28 -7.83 8.25
CA GLN A 65 -6.12 -8.63 7.86
C GLN A 65 -5.05 -7.82 7.11
N GLN A 66 -5.31 -6.57 6.70
CA GLN A 66 -4.30 -5.78 5.99
C GLN A 66 -3.30 -5.15 6.97
N LEU A 67 -2.07 -4.88 6.52
CA LEU A 67 -1.13 -4.05 7.28
C LEU A 67 -1.51 -2.58 7.14
N ARG A 68 -1.83 -1.92 8.27
CA ARG A 68 -2.35 -0.55 8.29
C ARG A 68 -1.53 0.36 9.17
N TYR A 69 -1.36 1.61 8.74
CA TYR A 69 -0.60 2.64 9.46
C TYR A 69 -1.54 3.75 9.90
N TYR A 70 -1.47 4.12 11.17
CA TYR A 70 -2.28 5.18 11.76
C TYR A 70 -1.41 6.14 12.53
N TRP A 71 -1.59 7.44 12.31
CA TRP A 71 -1.06 8.45 13.23
C TRP A 71 -2.00 8.55 14.42
N GLU A 72 -1.54 8.15 15.61
CA GLU A 72 -2.33 8.16 16.83
C GLU A 72 -2.00 9.42 17.64
N SER A 73 -2.95 10.36 17.73
CA SER A 73 -2.71 11.68 18.35
C SER A 73 -2.42 11.59 19.85
N ASP A 74 -2.93 10.57 20.54
CA ASP A 74 -2.75 10.40 21.99
C ASP A 74 -1.31 10.09 22.40
N ILE A 75 -0.56 9.42 21.51
CA ILE A 75 0.84 9.05 21.71
C ILE A 75 1.78 9.86 20.81
N ASP A 76 1.24 10.70 19.93
CA ASP A 76 1.94 11.47 18.90
C ASP A 76 2.94 10.63 18.08
N ASP A 77 2.50 9.43 17.67
CA ASP A 77 3.35 8.46 16.97
C ASP A 77 2.55 7.63 15.96
N CYS A 78 3.26 6.95 15.05
CA CYS A 78 2.71 6.05 14.07
C CYS A 78 2.53 4.65 14.65
N MET A 79 1.29 4.19 14.71
CA MET A 79 0.89 2.86 15.11
C MET A 79 0.63 1.99 13.88
N ILE A 80 1.34 0.88 13.79
CA ILE A 80 1.08 -0.19 12.82
C ILE A 80 0.03 -1.13 13.43
N LYS A 81 -1.00 -1.46 12.64
CA LYS A 81 -2.05 -2.42 13.02
C LYS A 81 -2.13 -3.53 11.97
N HIS A 82 -2.23 -4.77 12.43
CA HIS A 82 -2.46 -5.93 11.57
C HIS A 82 -3.28 -6.97 12.34
N SER A 83 -4.51 -7.23 11.89
CA SER A 83 -5.52 -7.95 12.67
C SER A 83 -5.63 -7.32 14.08
N ASP A 84 -5.48 -8.13 15.13
CA ASP A 84 -5.46 -7.68 16.52
C ASP A 84 -4.11 -7.12 16.99
N ALA A 85 -3.03 -7.33 16.22
CA ALA A 85 -1.69 -6.89 16.59
C ALA A 85 -1.51 -5.38 16.39
N LYS A 86 -0.84 -4.74 17.35
CA LYS A 86 -0.52 -3.31 17.34
C LYS A 86 0.95 -3.12 17.73
N VAL A 87 1.71 -2.42 16.91
CA VAL A 87 3.16 -2.20 17.10
C VAL A 87 3.51 -0.77 16.74
N LEU A 88 4.36 -0.12 17.54
CA LEU A 88 4.90 1.20 17.20
C LEU A 88 5.80 1.12 15.96
N TYR A 89 5.71 2.13 15.09
CA TYR A 89 6.55 2.20 13.91
C TYR A 89 8.03 2.35 14.28
N GLY A 90 8.90 1.54 13.69
CA GLY A 90 10.31 1.47 14.07
C GLY A 90 11.23 2.55 13.49
N TYR A 91 10.76 3.33 12.50
CA TYR A 91 11.53 4.40 11.83
C TYR A 91 12.87 3.96 11.21
N GLU A 92 13.02 2.69 10.88
CA GLU A 92 14.23 2.15 10.28
C GLU A 92 14.39 2.59 8.81
N TYR A 93 15.60 3.00 8.43
CA TYR A 93 15.90 3.36 7.05
C TYR A 93 16.11 2.11 6.19
N MET A 94 15.15 1.83 5.30
CA MET A 94 15.13 0.63 4.45
C MET A 94 15.95 0.77 3.15
N GLY A 95 16.44 1.97 2.82
CA GLY A 95 17.17 2.24 1.58
C GLY A 95 16.34 2.07 0.29
N ALA A 96 17.01 2.22 -0.86
CA ALA A 96 16.43 1.98 -2.18
C ALA A 96 16.58 0.51 -2.60
N THR A 97 16.07 -0.39 -1.74
CA THR A 97 16.12 -1.83 -1.95
C THR A 97 14.97 -2.30 -2.85
N SER A 98 15.23 -3.32 -3.67
CA SER A 98 14.18 -3.96 -4.45
C SER A 98 13.20 -4.67 -3.52
N ARG A 99 11.90 -4.47 -3.73
CA ARG A 99 10.85 -5.18 -3.01
C ARG A 99 10.49 -6.47 -3.75
N LEU A 100 10.21 -7.52 -3.00
CA LEU A 100 9.62 -8.74 -3.54
C LEU A 100 8.15 -8.46 -3.87
N VAL A 101 7.65 -9.14 -4.90
CA VAL A 101 6.23 -9.11 -5.24
C VAL A 101 5.46 -9.81 -4.13
N ILE A 102 4.45 -9.14 -3.60
CA ILE A 102 3.58 -9.68 -2.57
C ILE A 102 2.53 -10.56 -3.26
N THR A 103 2.33 -11.76 -2.72
CA THR A 103 1.38 -12.75 -3.21
C THR A 103 0.38 -13.12 -2.11
N PRO A 104 -0.79 -13.70 -2.43
CA PRO A 104 -1.75 -14.13 -1.41
C PRO A 104 -1.21 -15.14 -0.39
N LEU A 105 -0.10 -15.83 -0.69
CA LEU A 105 0.56 -16.75 0.26
C LEU A 105 1.43 -16.02 1.29
N THR A 106 1.84 -14.78 0.99
CA THR A 106 2.73 -13.95 1.80
C THR A 106 2.01 -12.79 2.50
N ASP A 107 0.70 -12.67 2.31
CA ASP A 107 -0.20 -11.78 3.05
C ASP A 107 -0.54 -12.34 4.45
#